data_AF-A0A8T3R4S9-F1
#
_entry.id   AF-A0A8T3R4S9-F1
#
_cell.length_a   1.000
_cell.length_b   1.000
_cell.length_c   1.000
_cell.angle_alpha   90.00
_cell.angle_beta   90.00
_cell.angle_gamma   90.00
#
_symmetry.space_group_name_H-M   'P 1'
#
loop_
_entity.id
_entity.type
_entity.pdbx_description
1 polymer ?
#
loop_
_entity_poly.entity_id
_entity_poly.type
_entity_poly.pdbx_seq_one_letter_code
_entity_poly.pdbx_strand_id
1 'polypeptide(L)'
;MTKTPYEDTIDRNLYIALEAMRGHLVGPQRNGDIELVEEDDRWVMRFDPCGSGGRILRGDPEEGTGSRVLAPYEFGVLEEARPWTWGETGVCHYCAHCNLALSTIPAERWGHPVRTVDPPLWRGEDDPATNRKCQWTIWKSLEAIPEREYERIGRTKPQLPVIQTGADRPDAGGTTA
;
A
#
# COMPACT_ATOMS: atom_id res chain seq x y z
N MET A 1 -14.21 15.25 -16.51
CA MET A 1 -14.25 13.86 -16.03
C MET A 1 -15.25 13.82 -14.90
N THR A 2 -16.36 13.10 -15.06
CA THR A 2 -17.42 13.03 -14.04
C THR A 2 -16.89 12.29 -12.82
N LYS A 3 -17.15 12.82 -11.62
CA LYS A 3 -16.71 12.21 -10.37
C LYS A 3 -17.58 11.00 -10.07
N THR A 4 -16.97 9.83 -9.87
CA THR A 4 -17.68 8.60 -9.49
C THR A 4 -17.71 8.49 -7.96
N PRO A 5 -18.89 8.28 -7.33
CA PRO A 5 -19.00 8.04 -5.89
C PRO A 5 -18.14 6.88 -5.41
N TYR A 6 -17.73 6.89 -4.13
CA TYR A 6 -16.81 5.88 -3.59
C TYR A 6 -17.42 4.48 -3.64
N GLU A 7 -18.67 4.38 -3.19
CA GLU A 7 -19.50 3.18 -3.18
C GLU A 7 -19.59 2.52 -4.56
N ASP A 8 -19.64 3.32 -5.63
CA ASP A 8 -19.74 2.83 -7.01
C ASP A 8 -18.38 2.32 -7.56
N THR A 9 -17.27 2.62 -6.88
CA THR A 9 -15.92 2.20 -7.30
C THR A 9 -15.43 0.94 -6.60
N ILE A 10 -16.11 0.51 -5.54
CA ILE A 10 -15.50 -0.34 -4.53
C ILE A 10 -15.22 -1.76 -5.01
N ASP A 11 -16.21 -2.40 -5.64
CA ASP A 11 -16.09 -3.75 -6.18
C ASP A 11 -15.05 -3.80 -7.30
N ARG A 12 -15.04 -2.76 -8.14
CA ARG A 12 -14.03 -2.60 -9.20
C ARG A 12 -12.63 -2.46 -8.61
N ASN A 13 -12.47 -1.67 -7.54
CA ASN A 13 -11.18 -1.45 -6.90
C ASN A 13 -10.66 -2.72 -6.22
N LEU A 14 -11.54 -3.54 -5.61
CA LEU A 14 -11.20 -4.84 -5.06
C LEU A 14 -10.80 -5.83 -6.17
N TYR A 15 -11.62 -5.96 -7.23
CA TYR A 15 -11.33 -6.82 -8.37
C TYR A 15 -9.99 -6.49 -9.01
N ILE A 16 -9.73 -5.20 -9.30
CA ILE A 16 -8.44 -4.76 -9.87
C ILE A 16 -7.29 -5.06 -8.91
N ALA A 17 -7.49 -4.95 -7.59
CA ALA A 17 -6.46 -5.30 -6.62
C ALA A 17 -6.09 -6.78 -6.71
N LEU A 18 -7.09 -7.66 -6.74
CA LEU A 18 -6.92 -9.11 -6.83
C LEU A 18 -6.19 -9.49 -8.11
N GLU A 19 -6.66 -8.99 -9.25
CA GLU A 19 -6.07 -9.29 -10.55
C GLU A 19 -4.64 -8.74 -10.69
N ALA A 20 -4.40 -7.51 -10.23
CA ALA A 20 -3.07 -6.91 -10.26
C ALA A 20 -2.09 -7.70 -9.39
N MET A 21 -2.51 -8.14 -8.20
CA MET A 21 -1.64 -8.90 -7.29
C MET A 21 -1.45 -10.35 -7.75
N ARG A 22 -2.46 -10.96 -8.37
CA ARG A 22 -2.29 -12.26 -9.04
C ARG A 22 -1.26 -12.16 -10.15
N GLY A 23 -1.36 -11.13 -10.99
CA GLY A 23 -0.38 -10.84 -12.05
C GLY A 23 1.01 -10.44 -11.53
N HIS A 24 1.11 -10.04 -10.27
CA HIS A 24 2.37 -9.74 -9.59
C HIS A 24 3.02 -10.99 -8.95
N LEU A 25 2.46 -12.18 -9.20
CA LEU A 25 3.05 -13.45 -8.81
C LEU A 25 3.32 -13.52 -7.29
N VAL A 26 2.36 -13.04 -6.50
CA VAL A 26 2.40 -13.16 -5.04
C VAL A 26 2.32 -14.64 -4.62
N GLY A 27 2.68 -14.92 -3.37
CA GLY A 27 2.71 -16.28 -2.83
C GLY A 27 4.07 -16.96 -3.02
N PRO A 28 4.30 -18.12 -2.37
CA PRO A 28 5.62 -18.76 -2.32
C PRO A 28 6.04 -19.27 -3.70
N GLN A 29 5.11 -19.93 -4.41
CA GLN A 29 5.34 -20.54 -5.72
C GLN A 29 5.06 -19.60 -6.90
N ARG A 30 4.96 -18.28 -6.65
CA ARG A 30 4.69 -17.28 -7.70
C ARG A 30 3.39 -17.52 -8.50
N ASN A 31 2.40 -18.21 -7.92
CA ASN A 31 1.13 -18.53 -8.59
C ASN A 31 0.06 -17.44 -8.45
N GLY A 32 0.34 -16.37 -7.70
CA GLY A 32 -0.65 -15.34 -7.40
C GLY A 32 -1.58 -15.71 -6.25
N ASP A 33 -1.07 -16.45 -5.26
CA ASP A 33 -1.83 -16.90 -4.10
C ASP A 33 -2.16 -15.71 -3.17
N ILE A 34 -3.44 -15.41 -3.02
CA ILE A 34 -3.94 -14.30 -2.20
C ILE A 34 -4.89 -14.86 -1.14
N GLU A 35 -4.61 -14.56 0.12
CA GLU A 35 -5.59 -14.73 1.19
C GLU A 35 -6.50 -13.50 1.19
N LEU A 36 -7.81 -13.73 1.04
CA LEU A 36 -8.83 -12.70 1.13
C LEU A 36 -9.73 -13.00 2.32
N VAL A 37 -9.78 -12.07 3.26
CA VAL A 37 -10.71 -12.12 4.40
C VAL A 37 -11.71 -10.99 4.23
N GLU A 38 -12.99 -11.33 4.30
CA GLU A 38 -14.07 -10.36 4.33
C GLU A 38 -14.53 -10.14 5.78
N GLU A 39 -14.60 -8.87 6.16
CA GLU A 39 -15.14 -8.40 7.42
C GLU A 39 -16.34 -7.49 7.14
N ASP A 40 -17.09 -7.11 8.17
CA ASP A 40 -18.28 -6.24 8.02
C ASP A 40 -17.94 -4.88 7.38
N ASP A 41 -16.79 -4.31 7.72
CA ASP A 41 -16.39 -2.94 7.36
C ASP A 41 -15.23 -2.86 6.34
N ARG A 42 -14.65 -4.00 5.94
CA ARG A 42 -13.49 -4.04 5.04
C ARG A 42 -13.27 -5.42 4.40
N TRP A 43 -12.46 -5.44 3.36
CA TRP A 43 -11.75 -6.63 2.90
C TRP A 43 -10.27 -6.51 3.23
N VAL A 44 -9.68 -7.61 3.67
CA VAL A 44 -8.26 -7.73 3.98
C VAL A 44 -7.63 -8.71 2.99
N MET A 45 -6.72 -8.21 2.16
CA MET A 45 -5.91 -8.99 1.25
C MET A 45 -4.52 -9.21 1.85
N ARG A 46 -4.05 -10.45 1.91
CA ARG A 46 -2.72 -10.78 2.42
C ARG A 46 -1.91 -11.57 1.40
N PHE A 47 -0.62 -11.25 1.38
CA PHE A 47 0.34 -11.82 0.44
C PHE A 47 1.53 -12.43 1.19
N ASP A 48 1.87 -13.68 0.88
CA ASP A 48 2.86 -14.45 1.63
C ASP A 48 3.88 -15.17 0.71
N PRO A 49 4.97 -14.50 0.32
CA PRO A 49 5.20 -13.06 0.43
C PRO A 49 4.46 -12.27 -0.66
N CYS A 50 4.44 -10.93 -0.56
CA CYS A 50 4.12 -10.11 -1.73
C CYS A 50 5.24 -10.20 -2.78
N GLY A 51 4.88 -9.98 -4.04
CA GLY A 51 5.74 -10.15 -5.22
C GLY A 51 7.05 -9.36 -5.19
N SER A 52 7.08 -8.24 -4.44
CA SER A 52 8.22 -7.33 -4.39
C SER A 52 8.84 -7.24 -3.00
N GLY A 53 8.33 -6.36 -2.13
CA GLY A 53 9.00 -6.02 -0.87
C GLY A 53 9.14 -7.18 0.10
N GLY A 54 8.10 -7.99 0.28
CA GLY A 54 8.16 -9.20 1.11
C GLY A 54 9.20 -10.19 0.60
N ARG A 55 9.29 -10.35 -0.72
CA ARG A 55 10.30 -11.17 -1.39
C ARG A 55 11.71 -10.55 -1.33
N ILE A 56 11.82 -9.22 -1.31
CA ILE A 56 13.10 -8.54 -1.02
C ILE A 56 13.57 -8.86 0.39
N LEU A 57 12.67 -8.79 1.38
CA LEU A 57 13.05 -9.04 2.77
C LEU A 57 13.34 -10.52 3.06
N ARG A 58 12.59 -11.45 2.48
CA ARG A 58 12.67 -12.89 2.81
C ARG A 58 13.46 -13.73 1.82
N GLY A 59 13.71 -13.20 0.62
CA GLY A 59 14.24 -13.98 -0.49
C GLY A 59 13.14 -14.66 -1.30
N ASP A 60 13.56 -15.48 -2.25
CA ASP A 60 12.67 -16.18 -3.16
C ASP A 60 13.08 -17.64 -3.38
N PRO A 61 12.29 -18.60 -2.85
CA PRO A 61 12.56 -20.03 -3.03
C PRO A 61 12.58 -20.47 -4.49
N GLU A 62 11.71 -19.93 -5.34
CA GLU A 62 11.62 -20.31 -6.76
C GLU A 62 12.88 -19.89 -7.55
N GLU A 63 13.52 -18.78 -7.15
CA GLU A 63 14.80 -18.34 -7.72
C GLU A 63 16.01 -18.91 -6.97
N GLY A 64 15.81 -19.64 -5.86
CA GLY A 64 16.88 -20.12 -5.00
C GLY A 64 17.68 -19.00 -4.32
N THR A 65 17.03 -17.85 -4.03
CA THR A 65 17.69 -16.66 -3.47
C THR A 65 17.28 -16.42 -2.03
N GLY A 66 18.24 -16.01 -1.18
CA GLY A 66 17.97 -15.53 0.18
C GLY A 66 17.50 -14.07 0.21
N SER A 67 17.41 -13.50 1.42
CA SER A 67 17.07 -12.09 1.60
C SER A 67 17.97 -11.18 0.76
N ARG A 68 17.36 -10.20 0.08
CA ARG A 68 18.10 -9.18 -0.68
C ARG A 68 18.65 -8.08 0.22
N VAL A 69 18.31 -8.07 1.52
CA VAL A 69 18.93 -7.18 2.51
C VAL A 69 20.29 -7.71 2.98
N LEU A 70 20.55 -9.00 2.78
CA LEU A 70 21.81 -9.65 3.13
C LEU A 70 22.73 -9.79 1.91
N ALA A 71 23.97 -10.20 2.15
CA ALA A 71 24.92 -10.54 1.09
C ALA A 71 24.33 -11.61 0.14
N PRO A 72 24.57 -11.51 -1.17
CA PRO A 72 25.47 -10.56 -1.84
C PRO A 72 24.80 -9.25 -2.30
N TYR A 73 23.52 -9.05 -1.99
CA TYR A 73 22.74 -7.91 -2.54
C TYR A 73 22.85 -6.67 -1.67
N GLU A 74 22.80 -6.85 -0.35
CA GLU A 74 22.99 -5.78 0.65
C GLU A 74 22.10 -4.56 0.42
N PHE A 75 20.84 -4.79 -0.01
CA PHE A 75 19.89 -3.70 -0.18
C PHE A 75 19.57 -3.07 1.17
N GLY A 76 19.68 -1.75 1.24
CA GLY A 76 19.27 -1.00 2.42
C GLY A 76 17.76 -1.10 2.69
N VAL A 77 17.40 -0.78 3.92
CA VAL A 77 16.02 -0.54 4.35
C VAL A 77 15.91 0.87 4.91
N LEU A 78 14.68 1.38 5.02
CA LEU A 78 14.44 2.73 5.51
C LEU A 78 14.58 2.76 7.02
N GLU A 79 15.58 3.50 7.51
CA GLU A 79 15.93 3.52 8.93
C GLU A 79 15.14 4.54 9.74
N GLU A 80 14.46 5.48 9.06
CA GLU A 80 13.76 6.58 9.69
C GLU A 80 12.24 6.43 9.58
N ALA A 81 11.55 6.64 10.70
CA ALA A 81 10.10 6.75 10.74
C ALA A 81 9.67 8.06 10.07
N ARG A 82 8.86 7.96 9.02
CA ARG A 82 8.34 9.09 8.25
C ARG A 82 6.90 8.79 7.82
N PRO A 83 6.09 9.81 7.48
CA PRO A 83 4.74 9.59 6.93
C PRO A 83 4.70 8.63 5.72
N TRP A 84 5.69 8.73 4.82
CA TRP A 84 5.80 7.87 3.64
C TRP A 84 6.34 6.46 3.94
N THR A 85 6.68 6.17 5.20
CA THR A 85 6.98 4.84 5.74
C THR A 85 5.92 4.35 6.72
N TRP A 86 4.73 4.97 6.72
CA TRP A 86 3.67 4.71 7.70
C TRP A 86 4.10 4.96 9.15
N GLY A 87 5.12 5.80 9.38
CA GLY A 87 5.72 6.01 10.69
C GLY A 87 6.61 4.86 11.17
N GLU A 88 6.94 3.89 10.31
CA GLU A 88 7.73 2.72 10.65
C GLU A 88 9.18 2.83 10.15
N THR A 89 10.07 2.12 10.82
CA THR A 89 11.45 1.85 10.35
C THR A 89 11.56 0.43 9.81
N GLY A 90 12.65 0.09 9.13
CA GLY A 90 12.84 -1.24 8.53
C GLY A 90 11.98 -1.49 7.29
N VAL A 91 11.27 -0.48 6.80
CA VAL A 91 10.47 -0.60 5.57
C VAL A 91 11.42 -0.80 4.39
N CYS A 92 11.21 -1.85 3.60
CA CYS A 92 11.93 -2.01 2.33
C CYS A 92 11.73 -0.75 1.48
N HIS A 93 12.80 -0.22 0.86
CA HIS A 93 12.72 0.98 0.00
C HIS A 93 11.62 0.86 -1.05
N TYR A 94 11.47 -0.32 -1.65
CA TYR A 94 10.40 -0.57 -2.61
C TYR A 94 9.02 -0.48 -1.94
N CYS A 95 8.80 -1.01 -0.73
CA CYS A 95 7.50 -0.94 -0.05
C CYS A 95 6.97 0.49 0.12
N ALA A 96 7.84 1.50 0.27
CA ALA A 96 7.39 2.90 0.37
C ALA A 96 6.55 3.35 -0.83
N HIS A 97 6.73 2.78 -2.02
CA HIS A 97 5.86 3.09 -3.16
C HIS A 97 4.40 2.70 -2.89
N CYS A 98 4.13 1.64 -2.12
CA CYS A 98 2.76 1.24 -1.77
C CYS A 98 2.11 2.32 -0.89
N ASN A 99 2.85 2.91 0.06
CA ASN A 99 2.36 4.03 0.87
C ASN A 99 1.93 5.18 -0.04
N LEU A 100 2.84 5.61 -0.92
CA LEU A 100 2.59 6.75 -1.78
C LEU A 100 1.44 6.49 -2.75
N ALA A 101 1.48 5.37 -3.48
CA ALA A 101 0.53 5.08 -4.54
C ALA A 101 -0.86 4.71 -4.04
N LEU A 102 -0.96 4.03 -2.89
CA LEU A 102 -2.24 3.48 -2.40
C LEU A 102 -2.84 4.30 -1.26
N SER A 103 -2.03 5.05 -0.52
CA SER A 103 -2.51 5.78 0.65
C SER A 103 -2.32 7.29 0.49
N THR A 104 -1.08 7.78 0.41
CA THR A 104 -0.77 9.21 0.50
C THR A 104 -1.26 10.01 -0.70
N ILE A 105 -0.92 9.63 -1.94
CA ILE A 105 -1.33 10.36 -3.13
C ILE A 105 -2.86 10.30 -3.32
N PRO A 106 -3.54 9.15 -3.13
CA PRO A 106 -5.01 9.11 -3.12
C PRO A 106 -5.62 10.01 -2.04
N ALA A 107 -5.08 10.00 -0.81
CA ALA A 107 -5.58 10.86 0.26
C ALA A 107 -5.43 12.35 -0.07
N GLU A 108 -4.34 12.76 -0.73
CA GLU A 108 -4.14 14.12 -1.21
C GLU A 108 -5.12 14.53 -2.31
N ARG A 109 -5.41 13.62 -3.24
CA ARG A 109 -6.23 13.92 -4.43
C ARG A 109 -7.72 13.77 -4.22
N TRP A 110 -8.12 12.81 -3.39
CA TRP A 110 -9.51 12.40 -3.21
C TRP A 110 -9.99 12.52 -1.77
N GLY A 111 -9.10 12.91 -0.84
CA GLY A 111 -9.42 13.03 0.58
C GLY A 111 -9.40 11.71 1.34
N HIS A 112 -9.13 10.58 0.68
CA HIS A 112 -9.05 9.27 1.34
C HIS A 112 -8.04 8.34 0.66
N PRO A 113 -7.40 7.41 1.40
CA PRO A 113 -6.61 6.36 0.79
C PRO A 113 -7.49 5.48 -0.11
N VAL A 114 -6.94 4.95 -1.21
CA VAL A 114 -7.64 3.92 -2.00
C VAL A 114 -7.56 2.56 -1.31
N ARG A 115 -6.43 2.31 -0.62
CA ARG A 115 -6.19 1.16 0.26
C ARG A 115 -5.25 1.58 1.38
N THR A 116 -5.34 0.92 2.53
CA THR A 116 -4.32 1.04 3.58
C THR A 116 -3.44 -0.19 3.60
N VAL A 117 -2.18 -0.05 4.01
CA VAL A 117 -1.16 -1.08 3.79
C VAL A 117 -0.35 -1.28 5.06
N ASP A 118 -0.23 -2.53 5.50
CA ASP A 118 0.71 -2.91 6.55
C ASP A 118 1.82 -3.76 5.92
N PRO A 119 3.00 -3.17 5.67
CA PRO A 119 4.10 -3.89 5.05
C PRO A 119 4.81 -4.80 6.08
N PRO A 120 5.57 -5.82 5.62
CA PRO A 120 6.61 -6.42 6.43
C PRO A 120 7.73 -5.41 6.70
N LEU A 121 8.38 -5.54 7.86
CA LEU A 121 9.43 -4.65 8.34
C LEU A 121 10.69 -5.46 8.61
N TRP A 122 11.81 -5.05 8.07
CA TRP A 122 13.09 -5.67 8.34
C TRP A 122 13.50 -5.45 9.79
N ARG A 123 13.63 -6.56 10.52
CA ARG A 123 14.10 -6.66 11.91
C ARG A 123 15.11 -7.79 12.12
N GLY A 124 15.59 -8.40 11.02
CA GLY A 124 16.38 -9.63 11.00
C GLY A 124 15.64 -10.76 10.29
N GLU A 125 16.37 -11.74 9.77
CA GLU A 125 15.84 -12.80 8.91
C GLU A 125 14.72 -13.63 9.56
N ASP A 126 14.90 -14.00 10.84
CA ASP A 126 13.95 -14.83 11.59
C ASP A 126 12.88 -14.01 12.34
N ASP A 127 12.90 -12.68 12.24
CA ASP A 127 11.97 -11.85 13.02
C ASP A 127 10.53 -11.97 12.46
N PRO A 128 9.51 -12.09 13.33
CA PRO A 128 8.11 -12.16 12.89
C PRO A 128 7.65 -10.95 12.06
N ALA A 129 8.18 -9.75 12.32
CA ALA A 129 7.87 -8.55 11.54
C ALA A 129 8.47 -8.59 10.13
N THR A 130 9.62 -9.28 9.95
CA THR A 130 10.21 -9.54 8.62
C THR A 130 9.37 -10.57 7.86
N ASN A 131 8.92 -11.60 8.57
CA ASN A 131 8.23 -12.75 7.97
C ASN A 131 6.72 -12.57 7.83
N ARG A 132 6.13 -11.54 8.42
CA ARG A 132 4.68 -11.28 8.31
C ARG A 132 4.24 -11.13 6.86
N LYS A 133 2.97 -11.44 6.62
CA LYS A 133 2.31 -11.16 5.35
C LYS A 133 2.21 -9.66 5.13
N CYS A 134 2.46 -9.22 3.91
CA CYS A 134 2.06 -7.88 3.49
C CYS A 134 0.54 -7.84 3.43
N GLN A 135 -0.08 -6.82 4.02
CA GLN A 135 -1.53 -6.71 4.14
C GLN A 135 -2.03 -5.44 3.47
N TRP A 136 -3.00 -5.57 2.57
CA TRP A 136 -3.77 -4.46 2.05
C TRP A 136 -5.18 -4.52 2.63
N THR A 137 -5.69 -3.38 3.08
CA THR A 137 -7.06 -3.24 3.57
C THR A 137 -7.84 -2.32 2.63
N ILE A 138 -8.99 -2.81 2.16
CA ILE A 138 -9.95 -2.06 1.36
C ILE A 138 -11.19 -1.86 2.23
N TRP A 139 -11.41 -0.65 2.69
CA TRP A 139 -12.54 -0.31 3.55
C TRP A 139 -13.84 -0.26 2.76
N LYS A 140 -14.96 -0.74 3.31
CA LYS A 140 -16.26 -0.79 2.64
C LYS A 140 -16.94 0.58 2.54
N SER A 141 -16.51 1.55 3.36
CA SER A 141 -16.98 2.93 3.34
C SER A 141 -15.87 3.89 3.80
N LEU A 142 -16.05 5.18 3.54
CA LEU A 142 -15.10 6.22 3.96
C LEU A 142 -15.11 6.45 5.47
N GLU A 143 -16.29 6.29 6.08
CA GLU A 143 -16.51 6.35 7.54
C GLU A 143 -15.67 5.29 8.24
N ALA A 144 -15.61 4.07 7.67
CA ALA A 144 -14.94 2.92 8.25
C ALA A 144 -13.41 3.08 8.32
N ILE A 145 -12.81 3.92 7.47
CA ILE A 145 -11.35 4.15 7.48
C ILE A 145 -10.97 4.81 8.82
N PRO A 146 -10.18 4.16 9.69
CA PRO A 146 -9.86 4.71 11.00
C PRO A 146 -8.90 5.89 10.89
N GLU A 147 -8.96 6.80 11.87
CA GLU A 147 -8.15 8.02 11.91
C GLU A 147 -6.65 7.74 11.81
N ARG A 148 -6.17 6.68 12.48
CA ARG A 148 -4.77 6.22 12.43
C ARG A 148 -4.21 6.07 11.02
N GLU A 149 -5.06 5.72 10.05
CA GLU A 149 -4.63 5.46 8.66
C GLU A 149 -4.27 6.74 7.93
N TYR A 150 -4.88 7.87 8.35
CA TYR A 150 -4.52 9.20 7.89
C TYR A 150 -3.31 9.73 8.66
N GLU A 151 -3.30 9.56 9.99
CA GLU A 151 -2.22 10.08 10.84
C GLU A 151 -0.86 9.50 10.45
N ARG A 152 -0.79 8.18 10.23
CA ARG A 152 0.47 7.50 9.89
C ARG A 152 1.03 7.89 8.53
N ILE A 153 0.21 8.47 7.65
CA ILE A 153 0.62 9.04 6.37
C ILE A 153 0.73 10.57 6.41
N GLY A 154 0.74 11.17 7.61
CA GLY A 154 0.92 12.61 7.81
C GLY A 154 -0.30 13.44 7.39
N ARG A 155 -1.49 12.86 7.50
CA ARG A 155 -2.77 13.46 7.10
C ARG A 155 -3.74 13.44 8.29
N THR A 156 -4.80 14.24 8.16
CA THR A 156 -5.92 14.24 9.11
C THR A 156 -7.15 13.68 8.41
N LYS A 157 -7.93 12.85 9.09
CA LYS A 157 -9.19 12.33 8.54
C LYS A 157 -10.12 13.50 8.24
N PRO A 158 -10.58 13.67 6.98
CA PRO A 158 -11.47 14.78 6.64
C PRO A 158 -12.88 14.57 7.18
N GLN A 159 -13.61 15.67 7.36
CA GLN A 159 -15.06 15.60 7.55
C GLN A 159 -15.75 15.13 6.27
N LEU A 160 -16.74 14.26 6.42
CA LEU A 160 -17.51 13.74 5.29
C LEU A 160 -18.69 14.67 4.94
N PRO A 161 -19.11 14.74 3.67
CA PRO A 161 -18.54 14.02 2.53
C PRO A 161 -17.19 14.60 2.11
N VAL A 162 -16.22 13.75 1.75
CA VAL A 162 -15.02 14.22 1.05
C VAL A 162 -15.43 14.67 -0.34
N ILE A 163 -15.68 15.97 -0.46
CA ILE A 163 -15.78 16.61 -1.75
C ILE A 163 -14.41 16.44 -2.41
N GLN A 164 -14.33 15.67 -3.50
CA GLN A 164 -13.13 15.65 -4.32
C GLN A 164 -12.82 17.10 -4.69
N THR A 165 -11.81 17.72 -4.08
CA THR A 165 -11.40 19.06 -4.44
C THR A 165 -10.72 18.91 -5.80
N GLY A 166 -11.48 19.17 -6.86
CA GLY A 166 -10.88 19.72 -8.06
C GLY A 166 -10.44 21.11 -7.66
N ALA A 167 -9.30 21.22 -6.98
CA ALA A 167 -8.62 22.49 -6.91
C ALA A 167 -8.33 22.82 -8.37
N ASP A 168 -8.94 23.91 -8.83
CA ASP A 168 -8.40 24.72 -9.92
C ASP A 168 -6.89 24.77 -9.70
N ARG A 169 -6.18 23.96 -10.48
CA ARG A 169 -4.76 24.22 -10.70
C ARG A 169 -4.79 25.61 -11.34
N PRO A 170 -4.22 26.65 -10.72
CA PRO A 170 -4.12 27.93 -11.41
C PRO A 170 -3.44 27.63 -12.74
N ASP A 171 -4.09 28.04 -13.83
CA ASP A 171 -3.51 27.99 -15.16
C ASP A 171 -2.07 28.48 -15.02
N ALA A 172 -1.13 27.64 -15.42
CA ALA A 172 0.24 28.08 -15.58
C ALA A 172 0.15 29.21 -16.60
N GLY A 173 0.24 30.44 -16.09
CA GLY A 173 -0.02 31.66 -16.84
C GLY A 173 0.67 31.61 -18.19
N GLY A 174 -0.09 31.97 -19.22
CA GLY A 174 0.42 32.13 -20.57
C GLY A 174 1.69 32.96 -20.55
N THR A 175 2.78 32.35 -21.01
CA THR A 175 3.92 33.12 -21.50
C THR A 175 3.51 33.62 -22.87
N THR A 176 3.04 34.86 -22.94
CA THR A 176 3.05 35.61 -24.18
C THR A 176 4.50 35.91 -24.53
N ALA A 177 4.98 35.32 -25.63
CA ALA A 177 6.10 35.83 -26.40
C ALA A 177 5.56 36.70 -27.54
#